data_AF-A0A923HY04-F1
#
_entry.id   AF-A0A923HY04-F1
#
_cell.length_a   1.000
_cell.length_b   1.000
_cell.length_c   1.000
_cell.angle_alpha   90.00
_cell.angle_beta   90.00
_cell.angle_gamma   90.00
#
_symmetry.space_group_name_H-M   'P 1'
#
loop_
_entity.id
_entity.type
_entity.pdbx_description
1 polymer ?
#
loop_
_entity_poly.entity_id
_entity_poly.type
_entity_poly.pdbx_seq_one_letter_code
_entity_poly.pdbx_strand_id
1 'polypeptide(L)'
;GEKLYLSPILDLFNGEIIAFETAKRPVYKMIDTMLKKAFKRLSPKDQPILHSDQGWQYRMQAYQTSLASRGLVQSMSRKGNCLD
;
A
#
# COMPACT_ATOMS: atom_id res chain seq x y z
N GLY A 1 -17.83 11.18 -17.74
CA GLY A 1 -17.50 10.56 -16.44
C GLY A 1 -16.32 11.28 -15.81
N GLU A 2 -16.16 11.23 -14.49
CA GLU A 2 -15.01 11.80 -13.79
C GLU A 2 -13.89 10.77 -13.62
N LYS A 3 -12.62 11.22 -13.68
CA LYS A 3 -11.45 10.36 -13.44
C LYS A 3 -11.25 10.16 -11.93
N LEU A 4 -11.00 8.91 -11.53
CA LEU A 4 -10.62 8.54 -10.17
C LEU A 4 -9.27 7.82 -10.16
N TYR A 5 -8.59 7.93 -9.03
CA TYR A 5 -7.40 7.18 -8.68
C TYR A 5 -7.78 6.12 -7.66
N LEU A 6 -7.17 4.94 -7.77
CA LEU A 6 -7.40 3.80 -6.91
C LEU A 6 -6.07 3.38 -6.28
N SER A 7 -6.08 3.09 -4.98
CA SER A 7 -4.98 2.44 -4.27
C SER A 7 -5.51 1.15 -3.64
N PRO A 8 -5.28 -0.01 -4.24
CA PRO A 8 -5.64 -1.31 -3.65
C PRO A 8 -4.46 -1.94 -2.89
N ILE A 9 -4.77 -2.82 -1.93
CA ILE A 9 -3.86 -3.88 -1.44
C ILE A 9 -4.48 -5.22 -1.80
N LEU A 10 -3.70 -6.02 -2.50
CA LEU A 10 -4.02 -7.37 -2.91
C LEU A 10 -3.33 -8.36 -1.97
N ASP A 11 -4.06 -9.35 -1.48
CA ASP A 11 -3.48 -10.55 -0.89
C ASP A 11 -3.00 -11.47 -2.01
N LEU A 12 -1.69 -11.73 -2.05
CA LEU A 12 -1.06 -12.56 -3.07
C LEU A 12 -1.29 -14.06 -2.87
N PHE A 13 -1.80 -14.49 -1.71
CA PHE A 13 -2.12 -15.90 -1.48
C PHE A 13 -3.39 -16.33 -2.24
N ASN A 14 -4.44 -15.51 -2.20
CA ASN A 14 -5.77 -15.85 -2.73
C ASN A 14 -6.32 -14.85 -3.76
N GLY A 15 -5.63 -13.74 -4.02
CA GLY A 15 -6.05 -12.71 -4.96
C GLY A 15 -7.15 -11.77 -4.42
N GLU A 16 -7.41 -11.74 -3.12
CA GLU A 16 -8.44 -10.88 -2.54
C GLU A 16 -7.95 -9.42 -2.38
N ILE A 17 -8.80 -8.45 -2.71
CA ILE A 17 -8.55 -7.05 -2.38
C ILE A 17 -8.89 -6.80 -0.91
N ILE A 18 -7.89 -6.85 -0.05
CA ILE A 18 -8.07 -6.72 1.41
C ILE A 18 -8.20 -5.26 1.87
N ALA A 19 -7.84 -4.28 1.05
CA ALA A 19 -8.10 -2.87 1.35
C ALA A 19 -8.04 -2.04 0.08
N PHE A 20 -8.81 -0.96 0.03
CA PHE A 20 -8.66 0.04 -1.03
C PHE A 20 -9.11 1.43 -0.56
N GLU A 21 -8.64 2.44 -1.28
CA GLU A 21 -9.16 3.80 -1.20
C GLU A 21 -9.19 4.43 -2.60
N THR A 22 -10.12 5.34 -2.82
CA THR A 22 -10.21 6.11 -4.07
C THR A 22 -10.16 7.61 -3.81
N ALA A 23 -9.67 8.37 -4.79
CA ALA A 23 -9.68 9.83 -4.72
C ALA A 23 -9.74 10.45 -6.12
N LYS A 24 -10.24 11.68 -6.21
CA LYS A 24 -10.24 12.45 -7.46
C LYS A 24 -8.82 12.89 -7.91
N ARG A 25 -7.83 12.80 -7.01
CA ARG A 25 -6.43 13.15 -7.26
C ARG A 25 -5.49 12.17 -6.55
N PRO A 26 -4.28 11.90 -7.06
CA PRO A 26 -3.33 11.00 -6.42
C PRO A 26 -2.65 11.73 -5.26
N VAL A 27 -3.22 11.62 -4.07
CA VAL A 27 -2.73 12.28 -2.84
C VAL A 27 -2.32 11.26 -1.79
N TYR A 28 -1.29 11.56 -1.01
CA TYR A 28 -0.79 10.65 0.03
C TYR A 28 -1.87 10.23 1.04
N LYS A 29 -2.82 11.13 1.35
CA LYS A 29 -3.97 10.83 2.23
C LYS A 29 -4.75 9.58 1.78
N MET A 30 -4.83 9.32 0.48
CA MET A 30 -5.45 8.11 -0.07
C MET A 30 -4.69 6.85 0.37
N ILE A 31 -3.36 6.89 0.27
CA ILE A 31 -2.47 5.78 0.66
C ILE A 31 -2.51 5.54 2.16
N ASP A 32 -2.41 6.60 2.96
CA ASP A 32 -2.50 6.52 4.43
C ASP A 32 -3.85 5.95 4.89
N THR A 33 -4.95 6.38 4.27
CA THR A 33 -6.29 5.85 4.59
C THR A 33 -6.41 4.38 4.22
N MET A 34 -5.90 4.00 3.03
CA MET A 34 -5.85 2.62 2.59
C MET A 34 -5.02 1.75 3.56
N LEU A 35 -3.83 2.19 3.97
CA LEU A 35 -2.99 1.47 4.93
C LEU A 35 -3.69 1.27 6.26
N LYS A 36 -4.34 2.31 6.78
CA LYS A 36 -5.13 2.22 8.01
C LYS A 36 -6.27 1.21 7.91
N LYS A 37 -6.89 1.04 6.74
CA LYS A 37 -7.89 -0.01 6.51
C LYS A 37 -7.24 -1.40 6.53
N ALA A 38 -6.12 -1.58 5.83
CA ALA A 38 -5.40 -2.86 5.82
C ALA A 38 -4.90 -3.27 7.21
N PHE A 39 -4.31 -2.35 7.97
CA PHE A 39 -3.79 -2.65 9.30
C PHE A 39 -4.85 -3.10 10.30
N LYS A 40 -6.13 -2.73 10.10
CA LYS A 40 -7.23 -3.21 10.94
C LYS A 40 -7.57 -4.68 10.72
N ARG A 41 -7.13 -5.26 9.60
CA ARG A 41 -7.31 -6.68 9.29
C ARG A 41 -6.18 -7.56 9.81
N LEU A 42 -5.04 -6.97 10.16
CA LEU A 42 -3.89 -7.70 10.68
C LEU A 42 -4.04 -7.96 12.18
N SER A 43 -3.74 -9.19 12.57
CA SER A 43 -3.54 -9.58 13.96
C SER A 43 -2.18 -9.05 14.46
N PRO A 44 -1.99 -8.86 15.77
CA PRO A 44 -0.71 -8.36 16.31
C PRO A 44 0.52 -9.23 16.01
N LYS A 45 0.32 -10.48 15.61
CA LYS A 45 1.39 -11.43 15.24
C LYS A 45 1.69 -11.44 13.74
N ASP A 46 0.84 -10.82 12.93
CA ASP A 46 1.01 -10.82 11.48
C ASP A 46 2.12 -9.86 11.09
N GLN A 47 3.10 -10.37 10.36
CA GLN A 47 4.25 -9.59 9.86
C GLN A 47 4.39 -9.75 8.33
N PRO A 48 3.35 -9.40 7.54
CA PRO A 48 3.43 -9.49 6.10
C PRO A 48 4.48 -8.53 5.54
N ILE A 49 5.03 -8.90 4.38
CA ILE A 49 5.82 -8.00 3.55
C ILE A 49 4.85 -7.23 2.64
N LEU A 50 4.93 -5.91 2.67
CA LEU A 50 4.14 -5.06 1.78
C LEU A 50 4.97 -4.70 0.54
N HIS A 51 4.63 -5.30 -0.60
CA HIS A 51 5.28 -5.03 -1.88
C HIS A 51 4.59 -3.89 -2.62
N SER A 52 5.38 -2.98 -3.20
CA SER A 52 4.89 -1.81 -3.94
C SER A 52 5.81 -1.47 -5.12
N ASP A 53 5.35 -0.62 -6.03
CA ASP A 53 6.24 -0.02 -7.04
C ASP A 53 7.16 1.05 -6.40
N GLN A 54 7.95 1.74 -7.24
CA GLN A 54 8.79 2.87 -6.79
C GLN A 54 8.08 4.24 -6.89
N GLY A 55 6.75 4.25 -6.84
CA GLY A 55 5.94 5.46 -6.80
C GLY A 55 6.38 6.40 -5.68
N TRP A 56 6.25 7.71 -5.90
CA TRP A 56 6.70 8.72 -4.94
C TRP A 56 6.05 8.51 -3.55
N GLN A 57 4.79 8.11 -3.53
CA GLN A 57 4.00 7.89 -2.33
C GLN A 57 4.56 6.77 -1.43
N TYR A 58 5.12 5.71 -2.01
CA TYR A 58 5.68 4.58 -1.27
C TYR A 58 7.12 4.85 -0.84
N ARG A 59 7.78 5.85 -1.42
CA ARG A 59 9.11 6.32 -1.02
C ARG A 59 9.07 7.37 0.10
N MET A 60 7.90 7.88 0.47
CA MET A 60 7.78 8.89 1.52
C MET A 60 8.16 8.34 2.90
N GLN A 61 8.81 9.17 3.72
CA GLN A 61 9.15 8.82 5.11
C GLN A 61 7.91 8.44 5.92
N ALA A 62 6.79 9.15 5.73
CA ALA A 62 5.54 8.86 6.44
C ALA A 62 5.01 7.44 6.15
N TYR A 63 5.23 6.93 4.94
CA TYR A 63 4.85 5.57 4.54
C TYR A 63 5.73 4.55 5.26
N GLN A 64 7.05 4.73 5.16
CA GLN A 64 8.04 3.88 5.81
C GLN A 64 7.82 3.83 7.33
N THR A 65 7.61 4.99 7.97
CA THR A 65 7.34 5.08 9.41
C THR A 65 6.03 4.39 9.79
N SER A 66 4.97 4.49 8.96
CA SER A 66 3.71 3.79 9.23
C SER A 66 3.90 2.27 9.22
N LEU A 67 4.65 1.73 8.26
CA LEU A 67 4.97 0.30 8.20
C LEU A 67 5.85 -0.14 9.37
N ALA A 68 6.94 0.57 9.61
CA ALA A 68 7.88 0.27 10.69
C ALA A 68 7.21 0.30 12.08
N SER A 69 6.29 1.24 12.32
CA SER A 69 5.54 1.32 13.58
C SER A 69 4.68 0.09 13.89
N ARG A 70 4.43 -0.74 12.87
CA ARG A 70 3.68 -2.00 12.98
C ARG A 70 4.54 -3.23 12.75
N GLY A 71 5.86 -3.07 12.64
CA GLY A 71 6.78 -4.18 12.37
C GLY A 71 6.66 -4.75 10.96
N LEU A 72 6.08 -4.01 10.01
CA LEU A 72 5.92 -4.46 8.63
C LEU A 72 7.13 -4.12 7.79
N VAL A 73 7.54 -5.04 6.93
CA VAL A 73 8.67 -4.87 6.02
C VAL A 73 8.18 -4.36 4.67
N GLN A 74 8.78 -3.27 4.18
CA GLN A 74 8.56 -2.78 2.84
C GLN A 74 9.41 -3.55 1.83
N SER A 75 8.80 -3.93 0.71
CA SER A 75 9.48 -4.40 -0.50
C SER A 75 9.07 -3.51 -1.68
N MET A 76 10.01 -3.23 -2.59
CA MET A 76 9.74 -2.43 -3.78
C MET A 76 10.29 -3.09 -5.04
N SER A 77 9.57 -2.97 -6.16
CA SER A 77 10.04 -3.44 -7.47
C SER A 77 11.33 -2.70 -7.91
N ARG A 78 12.12 -3.30 -8.81
CA ARG A 78 13.33 -2.67 -9.36
C ARG A 78 12.99 -1.51 -10.29
N LYS A 79 13.83 -0.46 -10.28
CA LYS A 79 13.71 0.65 -11.23
C LYS A 79 13.92 0.13 -12.66
N GLY A 80 12.98 0.41 -13.56
CA GLY A 80 13.11 0.06 -14.98
C GLY A 80 12.72 -1.39 -15.34
N ASN A 81 12.15 -2.15 -14.41
CA ASN A 81 11.53 -3.44 -14.72
C ASN A 81 10.02 -3.37 -14.44
N CYS A 82 9.26 -2.85 -15.41
CA CYS A 82 7.80 -2.90 -15.43
C CYS A 82 7.36 -4.23 -16.07
N LEU A 83 7.90 -5.34 -15.57
CA LEU A 83 7.40 -6.68 -15.89
C LEU A 83 6.37 -7.02 -14.81
N ASP A 84 5.27 -6.27 -14.85
CA ASP A 84 3.98 -6.54 -14.24
C ASP A 84 2.93 -5.84 -15.13
#